data_AF-A0A9P5M0K1-F1
#
_entry.id   AF-A0A9P5M0K1-F1
#
_cell.length_a   1.000
_cell.length_b   1.000
_cell.length_c   1.000
_cell.angle_alpha   90.00
_cell.angle_beta   90.00
_cell.angle_gamma   90.00
#
_symmetry.space_group_name_H-M   'P 1'
#
loop_
_entity.id
_entity.type
_entity.pdbx_description
1 polymer ?
#
loop_
_entity_poly.entity_id
_entity_poly.type
_entity_poly.pdbx_seq_one_letter_code
_entity_poly.pdbx_strand_id
1 'polypeptide(L)'
;MIAFSYFPPRPRLGRHKMLSSITKEIDNIEILLMSGSFAYLVVGLTWGGTTHPWRSGQCIGTLTAGCIGLVIFGIYEAFVVTEGIFDHRLFETMNFPILLFVCIIDGMLLLGVNVLYSQEIFDLFTADAVSIAVILSPFLITSAFGCIPAGWVMASTKSYRWMLVGSLFWCASFTGLMAMVNSTRLPMALAFTTLFGLGTAVTTTIPSVALGLSVPAFIIGTGATVSSSCRALGGVIGITVFTVIYNNKYAELVGPEIAANTNAPVLVNESVEAWKYVWVAVASLLAASGVAACFLKSVAPMMNHHVESALEPSKLREAQLS
;
A
#
# COMPACT_ATOMS: atom_id res chain seq x y z
N MET A 1 -11.36 -25.96 -10.74
CA MET A 1 -10.78 -27.09 -11.50
C MET A 1 -9.55 -27.72 -10.84
N ILE A 2 -8.73 -27.00 -10.06
CA ILE A 2 -7.51 -27.56 -9.43
C ILE A 2 -7.84 -28.59 -8.32
N ALA A 3 -8.95 -28.40 -7.59
CA ALA A 3 -9.34 -29.30 -6.49
C ALA A 3 -9.70 -30.75 -6.91
N PHE A 4 -10.05 -30.97 -8.19
CA PHE A 4 -10.45 -32.30 -8.68
C PHE A 4 -9.31 -33.07 -9.39
N SER A 5 -8.23 -32.40 -9.78
CA SER A 5 -7.11 -33.01 -10.51
C SER A 5 -5.79 -33.04 -9.74
N TYR A 6 -5.72 -32.35 -8.61
CA TYR A 6 -4.50 -32.29 -7.80
C TYR A 6 -4.62 -33.26 -6.61
N PHE A 7 -4.02 -34.44 -6.77
CA PHE A 7 -3.80 -35.41 -5.68
C PHE A 7 -2.37 -35.23 -5.15
N PRO A 8 -2.13 -34.38 -4.13
CA PRO A 8 -0.79 -34.22 -3.58
C PRO A 8 -0.32 -35.52 -2.92
N PRO A 9 0.96 -35.90 -3.07
CA PRO A 9 1.53 -37.02 -2.34
C PRO A 9 1.41 -36.79 -0.83
N ARG A 10 1.15 -37.88 -0.07
CA ARG A 10 0.99 -37.81 1.38
C ARG A 10 2.21 -37.11 2.01
N PRO A 11 2.02 -36.04 2.82
CA PRO A 11 3.13 -35.37 3.50
C PRO A 11 3.90 -36.39 4.33
N ARG A 12 5.21 -36.51 4.10
CA ARG A 12 6.09 -37.42 4.86
C ARG A 12 6.37 -36.94 6.30
N LEU A 13 5.92 -35.74 6.67
CA LEU A 13 6.02 -35.21 8.04
C LEU A 13 4.82 -35.64 8.89
N GLY A 14 5.11 -36.32 10.00
CA GLY A 14 4.10 -36.67 11.01
C GLY A 14 3.41 -35.43 11.56
N ARG A 15 2.12 -35.27 11.23
CA ARG A 15 1.27 -34.11 11.52
C ARG A 15 1.24 -33.68 13.00
N HIS A 16 1.57 -34.59 13.93
CA HIS A 16 1.47 -34.33 15.36
C HIS A 16 2.67 -33.59 15.97
N LYS A 17 3.89 -33.75 15.40
CA LYS A 17 5.07 -32.94 15.79
C LYS A 17 5.16 -31.64 15.01
N MET A 18 4.49 -31.57 13.85
CA MET A 18 4.53 -30.44 12.92
C MET A 18 4.01 -29.13 13.54
N LEU A 19 2.86 -29.14 14.21
CA LEU A 19 2.29 -27.91 14.79
C LEU A 19 3.07 -27.38 16.01
N SER A 20 3.59 -28.27 16.85
CA SER A 20 4.40 -27.89 18.01
C SER A 20 5.80 -27.40 17.62
N SER A 21 6.37 -27.95 16.54
CA SER A 21 7.61 -27.45 15.95
C SER A 21 7.42 -26.10 15.28
N ILE A 22 6.38 -25.93 14.44
CA ILE A 22 6.06 -24.64 13.80
C ILE A 22 5.82 -23.53 14.82
N THR A 23 5.08 -23.80 15.90
CA THR A 23 4.81 -22.79 16.95
C THR A 23 6.02 -22.44 17.82
N LYS A 24 7.04 -23.31 17.87
CA LYS A 24 8.33 -22.99 18.49
C LYS A 24 9.29 -22.24 17.57
N GLU A 25 9.08 -22.37 16.27
CA GLU A 25 9.86 -21.73 15.20
C GLU A 25 9.33 -20.30 14.91
N ILE A 26 8.04 -20.04 15.21
CA ILE A 26 7.45 -18.71 15.15
C ILE A 26 7.96 -17.87 16.34
N ASP A 27 8.77 -16.85 16.06
CA ASP A 27 9.14 -15.84 17.04
C ASP A 27 7.93 -14.94 17.37
N ASN A 28 7.23 -15.31 18.43
CA ASN A 28 6.08 -14.56 18.93
C ASN A 28 6.46 -13.16 19.43
N ILE A 29 7.73 -12.95 19.83
CA ILE A 29 8.22 -11.65 20.31
C ILE A 29 8.34 -10.70 19.13
N GLU A 30 8.91 -11.15 18.01
CA GLU A 30 9.02 -10.36 16.78
C GLU A 30 7.64 -9.92 16.26
N ILE A 31 6.68 -10.85 16.20
CA ILE A 31 5.32 -10.56 15.73
C ILE A 31 4.62 -9.56 16.65
N LEU A 32 4.76 -9.70 17.97
CA LEU A 32 4.18 -8.78 18.95
C LEU A 32 4.83 -7.40 18.89
N LEU A 33 6.15 -7.35 18.71
CA LEU A 33 6.89 -6.09 18.61
C LEU A 33 6.53 -5.35 17.32
N MET A 34 6.45 -6.06 16.19
CA MET A 34 6.06 -5.50 14.90
C MET A 34 4.62 -4.99 14.93
N SER A 35 3.66 -5.85 15.31
CA SER A 35 2.24 -5.49 15.37
C SER A 35 1.96 -4.39 16.39
N GLY A 36 2.61 -4.44 17.55
CA GLY A 36 2.51 -3.42 18.59
C GLY A 36 3.02 -2.06 18.10
N SER A 37 4.19 -2.02 17.46
CA SER A 37 4.76 -0.78 16.92
C SER A 37 3.85 -0.12 15.88
N PHE A 38 3.28 -0.92 14.97
CA PHE A 38 2.31 -0.42 14.01
C PHE A 38 1.01 0.05 14.67
N ALA A 39 0.51 -0.68 15.67
CA ALA A 39 -0.67 -0.26 16.42
C ALA A 39 -0.45 1.11 17.11
N TYR A 40 0.70 1.32 17.75
CA TYR A 40 1.03 2.60 18.38
C TYR A 40 1.15 3.75 17.37
N LEU A 41 1.74 3.52 16.20
CA LEU A 41 1.78 4.51 15.12
C LEU A 41 0.39 4.90 14.64
N VAL A 42 -0.46 3.90 14.37
CA VAL A 42 -1.82 4.12 13.89
C VAL A 42 -2.64 4.86 14.95
N VAL A 43 -2.59 4.44 16.22
CA VAL A 43 -3.30 5.11 17.31
C VAL A 43 -2.84 6.56 17.48
N GLY A 44 -1.52 6.81 17.43
CA GLY A 44 -0.98 8.16 17.53
C GLY A 44 -1.44 9.08 16.39
N LEU A 45 -1.49 8.55 15.17
CA LEU A 45 -2.03 9.25 14.01
C LEU A 45 -3.54 9.49 14.11
N THR A 46 -4.31 8.51 14.60
CA THR A 46 -5.76 8.65 14.75
C THR A 46 -6.13 9.69 15.80
N TRP A 47 -5.43 9.75 16.93
CA TRP A 47 -5.70 10.71 18.00
C TRP A 47 -5.17 12.12 17.71
N GLY A 48 -4.14 12.23 16.87
CA GLY A 48 -3.55 13.49 16.46
C GLY A 48 -4.54 14.34 15.66
N GLY A 49 -4.93 15.49 16.22
CA GLY A 49 -5.78 16.47 15.55
C GLY A 49 -7.29 16.18 15.59
N THR A 50 -7.73 15.06 16.18
CA THR A 50 -9.15 14.77 16.41
C THR A 50 -9.50 14.87 17.89
N THR A 51 -8.95 13.97 18.72
CA THR A 51 -9.21 13.89 20.16
C THR A 51 -8.21 14.70 20.96
N HIS A 52 -6.96 14.78 20.51
CA HIS A 52 -5.90 15.52 21.18
C HIS A 52 -5.19 16.47 20.22
N PRO A 53 -4.77 17.67 20.68
CA PRO A 53 -3.94 18.55 19.89
C PRO A 53 -2.65 17.83 19.47
N TRP A 54 -2.15 18.12 18.27
CA TRP A 54 -0.88 17.56 17.78
C TRP A 54 0.32 17.78 18.72
N ARG A 55 0.29 18.84 19.52
CA ARG A 55 1.29 19.15 20.55
C ARG A 55 1.12 18.38 21.86
N SER A 56 0.08 17.57 22.00
CA SER A 56 -0.14 16.77 23.20
C SER A 56 0.94 15.71 23.35
N GLY A 57 1.46 15.56 24.57
CA GLY A 57 2.47 14.55 24.90
C GLY A 57 2.00 13.11 24.59
N GLN A 58 0.70 12.86 24.56
CA GLN A 58 0.13 11.55 24.22
C GLN A 58 0.26 11.24 22.72
N CYS A 59 -0.02 12.20 21.83
CA CYS A 59 0.16 12.02 20.39
C CYS A 59 1.64 11.88 20.01
N ILE A 60 2.49 12.76 20.55
CA ILE A 60 3.93 12.70 20.28
C ILE A 60 4.51 11.42 20.89
N GLY A 61 4.08 11.03 22.09
CA GLY A 61 4.54 9.83 22.79
C GLY A 61 4.18 8.54 22.06
N THR A 62 2.95 8.42 21.54
CA THR A 62 2.53 7.23 20.77
C THR A 62 3.21 7.15 19.41
N LEU A 63 3.39 8.28 18.70
CA LEU A 63 4.17 8.36 17.46
C LEU A 63 5.65 8.00 17.68
N THR A 64 6.29 8.60 18.68
CA THR A 64 7.70 8.29 18.99
C THR A 64 7.88 6.87 19.49
N ALA A 65 7.00 6.36 20.35
CA ALA A 65 7.05 4.96 20.79
C ALA A 65 6.87 3.99 19.62
N GLY A 66 5.98 4.28 18.66
CA GLY A 66 5.83 3.50 17.44
C GLY A 66 7.07 3.52 16.55
N CYS A 67 7.66 4.70 16.32
CA CYS A 67 8.91 4.82 15.55
C CYS A 67 10.07 4.10 16.24
N ILE A 68 10.22 4.25 17.55
CA ILE A 68 11.26 3.58 18.34
C ILE A 68 11.03 2.07 18.29
N GLY A 69 9.78 1.60 18.41
CA GLY A 69 9.44 0.19 18.29
C GLY A 69 9.82 -0.42 16.95
N LEU A 70 9.61 0.30 15.83
CA LEU A 70 10.07 -0.13 14.50
C LEU A 70 11.59 -0.16 14.38
N VAL A 71 12.30 0.79 14.99
CA VAL A 71 13.77 0.79 15.00
C VAL A 71 14.31 -0.36 15.84
N ILE A 72 13.74 -0.61 17.03
CA ILE A 72 14.08 -1.74 17.87
C ILE A 72 13.80 -3.05 17.14
N PHE A 73 12.68 -3.15 16.43
CA PHE A 73 12.36 -4.30 15.59
C PHE A 73 13.41 -4.51 14.50
N GLY A 74 13.79 -3.48 13.75
CA GLY A 74 14.83 -3.58 12.74
C GLY A 74 16.20 -3.98 13.30
N ILE A 75 16.55 -3.50 14.50
CA ILE A 75 17.81 -3.88 15.18
C ILE A 75 17.72 -5.31 15.72
N TYR A 76 16.58 -5.71 16.28
CA TYR A 76 16.36 -7.06 16.81
C TYR A 76 16.45 -8.09 15.69
N GLU A 77 15.77 -7.84 14.57
CA GLU A 77 15.84 -8.68 13.37
C GLU A 77 17.28 -8.76 12.83
N ALA A 78 18.00 -7.63 12.75
CA ALA A 78 19.33 -7.58 12.14
C ALA A 78 20.45 -8.20 13.00
N PHE A 79 20.31 -8.24 14.33
CA PHE A 79 21.40 -8.65 15.23
C PHE A 79 21.09 -9.88 16.09
N VAL A 80 19.82 -10.23 16.34
CA VAL A 80 19.45 -11.24 17.33
C VAL A 80 19.01 -12.54 16.67
N VAL A 81 18.38 -12.50 15.50
CA VAL A 81 17.70 -13.68 14.94
C VAL A 81 18.40 -14.21 13.69
N THR A 82 18.93 -15.45 13.80
CA THR A 82 19.63 -16.17 12.72
C THR A 82 18.68 -16.87 11.73
N GLU A 83 17.43 -17.14 12.11
CA GLU A 83 16.34 -17.66 11.27
C GLU A 83 15.09 -16.77 11.47
N GLY A 84 15.20 -15.48 11.13
CA GLY A 84 14.15 -14.48 11.35
C GLY A 84 13.01 -14.56 10.34
N ILE A 85 11.90 -13.88 10.64
CA ILE A 85 10.73 -13.73 9.75
C ILE A 85 11.16 -13.11 8.40
N PHE A 86 12.16 -12.24 8.43
CA PHE A 86 12.85 -11.74 7.25
C PHE A 86 14.17 -12.48 7.05
N ASP A 87 14.21 -13.34 6.03
CA ASP A 87 15.48 -13.87 5.53
C ASP A 87 16.35 -12.68 5.05
N HIS A 88 17.53 -12.51 5.65
CA HIS A 88 18.45 -11.41 5.35
C HIS A 88 18.84 -11.36 3.86
N ARG A 89 18.75 -12.51 3.16
CA ARG A 89 18.94 -12.62 1.70
C ARG A 89 17.95 -11.77 0.91
N LEU A 90 16.79 -11.42 1.48
CA LEU A 90 15.82 -10.51 0.86
C LEU A 90 16.37 -9.08 0.73
N PHE A 91 17.15 -8.62 1.71
CA PHE A 91 17.71 -7.26 1.74
C PHE A 91 19.08 -7.12 1.05
N GLU A 92 19.63 -8.20 0.54
CA GLU A 92 20.91 -8.21 -0.19
C GLU A 92 20.86 -7.35 -1.47
N THR A 93 19.66 -7.18 -2.04
CA THR A 93 19.43 -6.27 -3.16
C THR A 93 18.64 -5.04 -2.70
N MET A 94 19.10 -3.84 -3.08
CA MET A 94 18.35 -2.59 -2.82
C MET A 94 16.96 -2.54 -3.49
N ASN A 95 16.68 -3.46 -4.42
CA ASN A 95 15.37 -3.54 -5.06
C ASN A 95 14.26 -3.91 -4.08
N PHE A 96 14.52 -4.82 -3.13
CA PHE A 96 13.53 -5.27 -2.17
C PHE A 96 13.00 -4.13 -1.26
N PRO A 97 13.84 -3.34 -0.55
CA PRO A 97 13.34 -2.24 0.28
C PRO A 97 12.66 -1.14 -0.54
N ILE A 98 13.11 -0.85 -1.78
CA ILE A 98 12.45 0.13 -2.66
C ILE A 98 11.06 -0.38 -3.07
N LEU A 99 10.94 -1.66 -3.43
CA LEU A 99 9.65 -2.27 -3.76
C LEU A 99 8.70 -2.30 -2.54
N LEU A 100 9.21 -2.58 -1.34
CA LEU A 100 8.42 -2.47 -0.11
C LEU A 100 7.91 -1.05 0.13
N PHE A 101 8.76 -0.04 -0.06
CA PHE A 101 8.34 1.36 0.05
C PHE A 101 7.25 1.71 -0.97
N VAL A 102 7.40 1.28 -2.22
CA VAL A 102 6.36 1.44 -3.24
C VAL A 102 5.07 0.70 -2.85
N CYS A 103 5.15 -0.50 -2.28
CA CYS A 103 3.98 -1.25 -1.79
C CYS A 103 3.25 -0.53 -0.64
N ILE A 104 3.97 0.14 0.26
CA ILE A 104 3.37 0.95 1.32
C ILE A 104 2.55 2.09 0.70
N ILE A 105 3.14 2.82 -0.25
CA ILE A 105 2.48 3.97 -0.88
C ILE A 105 1.30 3.51 -1.75
N ASP A 106 1.46 2.41 -2.48
CA ASP A 106 0.39 1.79 -3.24
C ASP A 106 -0.75 1.26 -2.34
N GLY A 107 -0.42 0.84 -1.11
CA GLY A 107 -1.37 0.58 -0.05
C GLY A 107 -2.14 1.83 0.40
N MET A 108 -1.44 2.94 0.62
CA MET A 108 -2.03 4.25 0.93
C MET A 108 -3.00 4.69 -0.18
N LEU A 109 -2.69 4.39 -1.44
CA LEU A 109 -3.54 4.73 -2.58
C LEU A 109 -4.78 3.84 -2.66
N LEU A 110 -4.59 2.53 -2.66
CA LEU A 110 -5.69 1.59 -2.85
C LEU A 110 -6.74 1.71 -1.75
N LEU A 111 -6.31 1.77 -0.49
CA LEU A 111 -7.23 1.81 0.66
C LEU A 111 -7.56 3.26 1.06
N GLY A 112 -6.55 4.14 1.10
CA GLY A 112 -6.74 5.54 1.49
C GLY A 112 -7.61 6.29 0.49
N VAL A 113 -7.25 6.31 -0.79
CA VAL A 113 -8.03 7.07 -1.80
C VAL A 113 -9.43 6.50 -1.95
N ASN A 114 -9.63 5.19 -1.82
CA ASN A 114 -10.97 4.60 -1.89
C ASN A 114 -11.89 5.10 -0.77
N VAL A 115 -11.40 5.11 0.47
CA VAL A 115 -12.16 5.62 1.63
C VAL A 115 -12.41 7.12 1.50
N LEU A 116 -11.37 7.89 1.14
CA LEU A 116 -11.47 9.34 0.99
C LEU A 116 -12.43 9.74 -0.12
N TYR A 117 -12.35 9.09 -1.29
CA TYR A 117 -13.22 9.40 -2.40
C TYR A 117 -14.69 9.09 -2.05
N SER A 118 -14.94 8.03 -1.27
CA SER A 118 -16.27 7.77 -0.72
C SER A 118 -16.74 8.88 0.23
N GLN A 119 -15.86 9.38 1.09
CA GLN A 119 -16.15 10.52 1.98
C GLN A 119 -16.39 11.82 1.20
N GLU A 120 -15.60 12.09 0.17
CA GLU A 120 -15.76 13.24 -0.71
C GLU A 120 -17.13 13.24 -1.40
N ILE A 121 -17.57 12.08 -1.90
CA ILE A 121 -18.91 11.97 -2.54
C ILE A 121 -20.03 12.21 -1.51
N PHE A 122 -19.87 11.68 -0.29
CA PHE A 122 -20.81 11.88 0.80
C PHE A 122 -20.95 13.37 1.16
N ASP A 123 -19.82 14.10 1.23
CA ASP A 123 -19.79 15.51 1.63
C ASP A 123 -20.26 16.47 0.52
N LEU A 124 -19.98 16.18 -0.76
CA LEU A 124 -20.24 17.12 -1.86
C LEU A 124 -21.54 16.88 -2.63
N PHE A 125 -21.98 15.62 -2.79
CA PHE A 125 -23.02 15.30 -3.77
C PHE A 125 -24.30 14.78 -3.13
N THR A 126 -24.21 13.70 -2.36
CA THR A 126 -25.40 12.95 -1.94
C THR A 126 -25.14 12.11 -0.69
N ALA A 127 -26.03 12.19 0.31
CA ALA A 127 -25.99 11.35 1.52
C ALA A 127 -26.60 9.94 1.35
N ASP A 128 -27.22 9.65 0.19
CA ASP A 128 -27.77 8.34 -0.14
C ASP A 128 -26.68 7.35 -0.56
N ALA A 129 -26.59 6.23 0.16
CA ALA A 129 -25.54 5.23 0.01
C ALA A 129 -25.50 4.57 -1.38
N VAL A 130 -26.67 4.42 -2.03
CA VAL A 130 -26.76 3.82 -3.37
C VAL A 130 -26.11 4.75 -4.41
N SER A 131 -26.36 6.05 -4.30
CA SER A 131 -25.80 7.04 -5.21
C SER A 131 -24.27 7.15 -5.08
N ILE A 132 -23.74 7.04 -3.85
CA ILE A 132 -22.29 7.01 -3.60
C ILE A 132 -21.65 5.80 -4.29
N ALA A 133 -22.23 4.62 -4.10
CA ALA A 133 -21.73 3.39 -4.72
C ALA A 133 -21.73 3.47 -6.26
N VAL A 134 -22.74 4.09 -6.85
CA VAL A 134 -22.81 4.30 -8.31
C VAL A 134 -21.71 5.23 -8.80
N ILE A 135 -21.40 6.31 -8.08
CA ILE A 135 -20.33 7.25 -8.43
C ILE A 135 -18.93 6.64 -8.21
N LEU A 136 -18.79 5.73 -7.24
CA LEU A 136 -17.56 4.99 -6.96
C LEU A 136 -17.32 3.83 -7.95
N SER A 137 -18.39 3.30 -8.56
CA SER A 137 -18.33 2.14 -9.44
C SER A 137 -17.33 2.25 -10.61
N PRO A 138 -17.21 3.40 -11.32
CA PRO A 138 -16.29 3.49 -12.45
C PRO A 138 -14.83 3.42 -12.01
N PHE A 139 -14.50 3.95 -10.83
CA PHE A 139 -13.17 3.83 -10.24
C PHE A 139 -12.82 2.37 -9.92
N LEU A 140 -13.75 1.64 -9.27
CA LEU A 140 -13.54 0.22 -8.95
C LEU A 140 -13.42 -0.64 -10.22
N ILE A 141 -14.31 -0.44 -11.19
CA ILE A 141 -14.29 -1.17 -12.46
C ILE A 141 -12.98 -0.91 -13.19
N THR A 142 -12.55 0.34 -13.34
CA THR A 142 -11.30 0.67 -14.04
C THR A 142 -10.07 0.14 -13.31
N SER A 143 -10.06 0.16 -11.98
CA SER A 143 -8.97 -0.44 -11.19
C SER A 143 -8.89 -1.96 -11.36
N ALA A 144 -10.02 -2.66 -11.46
CA ALA A 144 -10.05 -4.11 -11.65
C ALA A 144 -9.67 -4.52 -13.08
N PHE A 145 -10.23 -3.85 -14.08
CA PHE A 145 -9.98 -4.15 -15.49
C PHE A 145 -8.61 -3.65 -15.97
N GLY A 146 -8.05 -2.59 -15.36
CA GLY A 146 -6.74 -2.04 -15.69
C GLY A 146 -5.57 -3.01 -15.45
N CYS A 147 -5.76 -4.02 -14.60
CA CYS A 147 -4.72 -5.02 -14.30
C CYS A 147 -4.38 -5.90 -15.52
N ILE A 148 -5.36 -6.17 -16.39
CA ILE A 148 -5.20 -7.02 -17.57
C ILE A 148 -4.25 -6.38 -18.61
N PRO A 149 -4.52 -5.15 -19.11
CA PRO A 149 -3.59 -4.49 -20.03
C PRO A 149 -2.25 -4.20 -19.37
N ALA A 150 -2.22 -3.88 -18.06
CA ALA A 150 -0.97 -3.70 -17.33
C ALA A 150 -0.07 -4.94 -17.41
N GLY A 151 -0.63 -6.13 -17.13
CA GLY A 151 0.10 -7.39 -17.22
C GLY A 151 0.58 -7.69 -18.65
N TRP A 152 -0.23 -7.39 -19.66
CA TRP A 152 0.13 -7.62 -21.06
C TRP A 152 1.23 -6.67 -21.56
N VAL A 153 1.15 -5.38 -21.21
CA VAL A 153 2.18 -4.38 -21.52
C VAL A 153 3.49 -4.75 -20.83
N MET A 154 3.45 -5.20 -19.58
CA MET A 154 4.64 -5.68 -18.87
C MET A 154 5.31 -6.84 -19.61
N ALA A 155 4.52 -7.82 -20.08
CA ALA A 155 5.02 -8.98 -20.80
C ALA A 155 5.67 -8.59 -22.14
N SER A 156 5.15 -7.55 -22.80
CA SER A 156 5.70 -7.04 -24.07
C SER A 156 6.95 -6.17 -23.86
N THR A 157 6.92 -5.24 -22.91
CA THR A 157 7.99 -4.23 -22.71
C THR A 157 9.23 -4.80 -22.02
N LYS A 158 9.13 -5.92 -21.29
CA LYS A 158 10.24 -6.56 -20.55
C LYS A 158 11.01 -5.63 -19.60
N SER A 159 10.41 -4.48 -19.24
CA SER A 159 11.01 -3.47 -18.38
C SER A 159 9.97 -2.91 -17.43
N TYR A 160 10.04 -3.34 -16.17
CA TYR A 160 9.09 -2.92 -15.12
C TYR A 160 9.43 -1.54 -14.54
N ARG A 161 10.70 -1.10 -14.57
CA ARG A 161 11.13 0.21 -14.03
C ARG A 161 10.42 1.38 -14.68
N TRP A 162 10.52 1.49 -16.00
CA TRP A 162 9.94 2.61 -16.74
C TRP A 162 8.41 2.59 -16.70
N MET A 163 7.81 1.40 -16.65
CA MET A 163 6.37 1.25 -16.54
C MET A 163 5.85 1.68 -15.16
N LEU A 164 6.57 1.35 -14.08
CA LEU A 164 6.22 1.72 -12.71
C LEU A 164 6.42 3.21 -12.46
N VAL A 165 7.52 3.79 -12.97
CA VAL A 165 7.74 5.24 -12.91
C VAL A 165 6.65 5.98 -13.71
N GLY A 166 6.37 5.52 -14.93
CA GLY A 166 5.32 6.12 -15.78
C GLY A 166 3.94 6.06 -15.13
N SER A 167 3.57 4.94 -14.51
CA SER A 167 2.27 4.80 -13.84
C SER A 167 2.17 5.64 -12.56
N LEU A 168 3.25 5.78 -11.79
CA LEU A 168 3.29 6.65 -10.61
C LEU A 168 3.16 8.14 -11.00
N PHE A 169 3.84 8.59 -12.05
CA PHE A 169 3.69 9.96 -12.55
C PHE A 169 2.32 10.22 -13.17
N TRP A 170 1.74 9.22 -13.85
CA TRP A 170 0.37 9.26 -14.33
C TRP A 170 -0.60 9.45 -13.15
N CYS A 171 -0.52 8.57 -12.14
CA CYS A 171 -1.32 8.69 -10.93
C CYS A 171 -1.13 10.05 -10.23
N ALA A 172 0.11 10.55 -10.11
CA ALA A 172 0.41 11.84 -9.50
C ALA A 172 -0.25 13.00 -10.26
N SER A 173 -0.25 12.93 -11.59
CA SER A 173 -0.85 13.96 -12.44
C SER A 173 -2.38 13.98 -12.30
N PHE A 174 -3.03 12.81 -12.32
CA PHE A 174 -4.49 12.72 -12.20
C PHE A 174 -5.01 13.02 -10.80
N THR A 175 -4.25 12.67 -9.75
CA THR A 175 -4.57 13.09 -8.38
C THR A 175 -4.35 14.59 -8.17
N GLY A 176 -3.33 15.19 -8.81
CA GLY A 176 -3.17 16.64 -8.84
C GLY A 176 -4.30 17.36 -9.59
N LEU A 177 -4.80 16.78 -10.68
CA LEU A 177 -5.96 17.28 -11.43
C LEU A 177 -7.27 17.17 -10.62
N MET A 178 -7.40 16.17 -9.74
CA MET A 178 -8.53 16.05 -8.81
C MET A 178 -8.63 17.24 -7.85
N ALA A 179 -7.50 17.84 -7.46
CA ALA A 179 -7.51 19.04 -6.63
C ALA A 179 -8.14 20.28 -7.31
N MET A 180 -8.40 20.23 -8.62
CA MET A 180 -9.09 21.29 -9.36
C MET A 180 -10.58 21.02 -9.60
N VAL A 181 -11.12 19.90 -9.11
CA VAL A 181 -12.54 19.56 -9.27
C VAL A 181 -13.40 20.43 -8.36
N ASN A 182 -14.48 20.98 -8.92
CA ASN A 182 -15.52 21.72 -8.21
C ASN A 182 -16.81 20.89 -8.16
N SER A 183 -17.64 21.13 -7.13
CA SER A 183 -18.96 20.49 -6.89
C SER A 183 -19.93 20.54 -8.08
N THR A 184 -19.76 21.49 -9.00
CA THR A 184 -20.63 21.67 -10.18
C THR A 184 -20.27 20.78 -11.37
N ARG A 185 -19.11 20.10 -11.38
CA ARG A 185 -18.58 19.35 -12.55
C ARG A 185 -18.38 17.86 -12.27
N LEU A 186 -19.46 17.19 -11.86
CA LEU A 186 -19.54 15.73 -11.68
C LEU A 186 -18.95 14.89 -12.85
N PRO A 187 -19.21 15.18 -14.15
CA PRO A 187 -18.62 14.39 -15.24
C PRO A 187 -17.09 14.51 -15.35
N MET A 188 -16.51 15.62 -14.90
CA MET A 188 -15.06 15.82 -14.89
C MET A 188 -14.41 15.01 -13.77
N ALA A 189 -15.06 14.92 -12.60
CA ALA A 189 -14.66 14.04 -11.50
C ALA A 189 -14.69 12.56 -11.90
N LEU A 190 -15.74 12.12 -12.60
CA LEU A 190 -15.85 10.75 -13.13
C LEU A 190 -14.77 10.44 -14.18
N ALA A 191 -14.45 11.40 -15.06
CA ALA A 191 -13.38 11.22 -16.03
C ALA A 191 -11.99 11.10 -15.37
N PHE A 192 -11.71 11.92 -14.35
CA PHE A 192 -10.43 11.86 -13.65
C PHE A 192 -10.29 10.63 -12.75
N THR A 193 -11.37 10.19 -12.09
CA THR A 193 -11.34 8.96 -11.28
C THR A 193 -11.14 7.71 -12.13
N THR A 194 -11.77 7.64 -13.30
CA THR A 194 -11.59 6.49 -14.20
C THR A 194 -10.16 6.41 -14.74
N LEU A 195 -9.55 7.54 -15.09
CA LEU A 195 -8.15 7.60 -15.51
C LEU A 195 -7.16 7.32 -14.38
N PHE A 196 -7.49 7.76 -13.16
CA PHE A 196 -6.73 7.42 -11.96
C PHE A 196 -6.84 5.92 -11.65
N GLY A 197 -8.05 5.33 -11.70
CA GLY A 197 -8.29 3.90 -11.49
C GLY A 197 -7.46 3.02 -12.42
N LEU A 198 -7.35 3.37 -13.70
CA LEU A 198 -6.45 2.68 -14.64
C LEU A 198 -4.98 2.74 -14.21
N GLY A 199 -4.51 3.90 -13.73
CA GLY A 199 -3.15 4.06 -13.23
C GLY A 199 -2.88 3.22 -11.98
N THR A 200 -3.82 3.18 -11.04
CA THR A 200 -3.69 2.38 -9.81
C THR A 200 -3.56 0.89 -10.10
N ALA A 201 -4.30 0.37 -11.08
CA ALA A 201 -4.20 -1.02 -11.49
C ALA A 201 -2.78 -1.41 -11.92
N VAL A 202 -2.12 -0.50 -12.64
CA VAL A 202 -0.73 -0.66 -13.09
C VAL A 202 0.24 -0.57 -11.90
N THR A 203 0.06 0.40 -10.99
CA THR A 203 0.93 0.53 -9.81
C THR A 203 0.77 -0.62 -8.82
N THR A 204 -0.35 -1.35 -8.81
CA THR A 204 -0.57 -2.50 -7.91
C THR A 204 0.02 -3.81 -8.45
N THR A 205 -0.07 -4.02 -9.76
CA THR A 205 0.36 -5.26 -10.41
C THR A 205 1.87 -5.32 -10.58
N ILE A 206 2.53 -4.22 -10.94
CA ILE A 206 3.96 -4.22 -11.22
C ILE A 206 4.81 -4.55 -9.98
N PRO A 207 4.66 -3.89 -8.82
CA PRO A 207 5.49 -4.17 -7.66
C PRO A 207 5.32 -5.62 -7.18
N SER A 208 4.09 -6.14 -7.23
CA SER A 208 3.79 -7.53 -6.85
C SER A 208 4.57 -8.53 -7.71
N VAL A 209 4.68 -8.27 -9.02
CA VAL A 209 5.45 -9.13 -9.94
C VAL A 209 6.94 -8.89 -9.81
N ALA A 210 7.37 -7.63 -9.72
CA ALA A 210 8.78 -7.26 -9.56
C ALA A 210 9.38 -7.85 -8.26
N LEU A 211 8.57 -7.93 -7.21
CA LEU A 211 8.97 -8.57 -5.96
C LEU A 211 9.11 -10.08 -6.13
N GLY A 212 8.14 -10.73 -6.77
CA GLY A 212 8.22 -12.17 -7.09
C GLY A 212 9.44 -12.54 -7.94
N LEU A 213 9.90 -11.62 -8.79
CA LEU A 213 11.12 -11.79 -9.60
C LEU A 213 12.42 -11.46 -8.84
N SER A 214 12.35 -10.62 -7.80
CA SER A 214 13.54 -10.20 -7.04
C SER A 214 13.87 -11.15 -5.89
N VAL A 215 12.99 -12.10 -5.57
CA VAL A 215 13.10 -13.02 -4.45
C VAL A 215 13.37 -14.45 -4.94
N PRO A 216 14.31 -15.19 -4.33
CA PRO A 216 14.57 -16.59 -4.65
C PRO A 216 13.31 -17.47 -4.53
N ALA A 217 13.17 -18.47 -5.43
CA ALA A 217 11.98 -19.33 -5.52
C ALA A 217 11.53 -19.99 -4.20
N PHE A 218 12.47 -20.26 -3.29
CA PHE A 218 12.18 -20.90 -2.00
C PHE A 218 11.56 -19.95 -0.96
N ILE A 219 11.75 -18.63 -1.08
CA ILE A 219 11.25 -17.59 -0.15
C ILE A 219 10.26 -16.60 -0.79
N ILE A 220 9.75 -16.89 -2.00
CA ILE A 220 8.72 -16.06 -2.66
C ILE A 220 7.49 -15.88 -1.77
N GLY A 221 7.09 -16.93 -1.04
CA GLY A 221 5.97 -16.88 -0.10
C GLY A 221 6.17 -15.82 0.99
N THR A 222 7.33 -15.83 1.64
CA THR A 222 7.69 -14.87 2.70
C THR A 222 7.80 -13.44 2.14
N GLY A 223 8.40 -13.25 0.97
CA GLY A 223 8.44 -11.93 0.31
C GLY A 223 7.04 -11.39 0.00
N ALA A 224 6.14 -12.24 -0.50
CA ALA A 224 4.77 -11.86 -0.82
C ALA A 224 3.95 -11.51 0.45
N THR A 225 4.11 -12.24 1.55
CA THR A 225 3.42 -11.91 2.81
C THR A 225 3.94 -10.62 3.44
N VAL A 226 5.25 -10.37 3.37
CA VAL A 226 5.84 -9.11 3.83
C VAL A 226 5.29 -7.92 3.03
N SER A 227 5.32 -7.99 1.69
CA SER A 227 4.85 -6.88 0.85
C SER A 227 3.36 -6.60 1.01
N SER A 228 2.52 -7.64 1.14
CA SER A 228 1.10 -7.49 1.42
C SER A 228 0.83 -6.91 2.81
N SER A 229 1.66 -7.25 3.81
CA SER A 229 1.61 -6.63 5.14
C SER A 229 1.98 -5.15 5.07
N CYS A 230 3.10 -4.80 4.43
CA CYS A 230 3.51 -3.41 4.18
C CYS A 230 2.42 -2.60 3.47
N ARG A 231 1.74 -3.22 2.51
CA ARG A 231 0.62 -2.61 1.79
C ARG A 231 -0.59 -2.35 2.68
N ALA A 232 -0.98 -3.32 3.51
CA ALA A 232 -2.07 -3.14 4.47
C ALA A 232 -1.76 -2.01 5.46
N LEU A 233 -0.53 -1.96 5.96
CA LEU A 233 -0.02 -0.92 6.86
C LEU A 233 -0.05 0.46 6.20
N GLY A 234 0.44 0.56 4.95
CA GLY A 234 0.33 1.76 4.15
C GLY A 234 -1.12 2.22 4.00
N GLY A 235 -2.06 1.32 3.76
CA GLY A 235 -3.48 1.66 3.69
C GLY A 235 -4.01 2.33 4.95
N VAL A 236 -3.72 1.76 6.13
CA VAL A 236 -4.17 2.31 7.41
C VAL A 236 -3.52 3.68 7.69
N ILE A 237 -2.22 3.81 7.43
CA ILE A 237 -1.49 5.09 7.58
C ILE A 237 -2.04 6.14 6.60
N GLY A 238 -2.35 5.75 5.36
CA GLY A 238 -2.96 6.63 4.37
C GLY A 238 -4.30 7.16 4.82
N ILE A 239 -5.24 6.27 5.17
CA ILE A 239 -6.58 6.65 5.64
C ILE A 239 -6.48 7.64 6.81
N THR A 240 -5.65 7.33 7.81
CA THR A 240 -5.50 8.18 9.00
C THR A 240 -4.91 9.55 8.67
N VAL A 241 -3.77 9.61 7.96
CA VAL A 241 -3.12 10.88 7.60
C VAL A 241 -4.03 11.75 6.77
N PHE A 242 -4.67 11.21 5.74
CA PHE A 242 -5.53 11.97 4.85
C PHE A 242 -6.81 12.47 5.54
N THR A 243 -7.44 11.64 6.38
CA THR A 243 -8.60 12.03 7.19
C THR A 243 -8.24 13.17 8.14
N VAL A 244 -7.08 13.10 8.78
CA VAL A 244 -6.63 14.13 9.71
C VAL A 244 -6.28 15.44 8.99
N ILE A 245 -5.67 15.38 7.81
CA ILE A 245 -5.44 16.57 6.97
C ILE A 245 -6.77 17.24 6.63
N TYR A 246 -7.76 16.46 6.18
CA TYR A 246 -9.10 16.96 5.87
C TYR A 246 -9.74 17.64 7.08
N ASN A 247 -9.82 16.94 8.22
CA ASN A 247 -10.47 17.45 9.42
C ASN A 247 -9.81 18.73 9.96
N ASN A 248 -8.48 18.81 9.98
CA ASN A 248 -7.79 20.01 10.45
C ASN A 248 -8.03 21.21 9.53
N LYS A 249 -7.99 21.00 8.20
CA LYS A 249 -8.22 22.08 7.23
C LYS A 249 -9.68 22.51 7.18
N TYR A 250 -10.60 21.57 7.29
CA TYR A 250 -12.02 21.85 7.39
C TYR A 250 -12.35 22.66 8.65
N ALA A 251 -11.79 22.30 9.81
CA ALA A 251 -11.98 23.04 11.06
C ALA A 251 -11.39 24.46 11.02
N GLU A 252 -10.29 24.67 10.29
CA GLU A 252 -9.67 25.99 10.08
C GLU A 252 -10.56 26.91 9.22
N LEU A 253 -11.20 26.35 8.19
CA LEU A 253 -12.02 27.07 7.22
C LEU A 253 -13.44 27.39 7.74
N VAL A 254 -14.08 26.41 8.39
CA VAL A 254 -15.48 26.51 8.86
C VAL A 254 -15.60 27.14 10.26
N GLY A 255 -14.50 27.19 11.01
CA GLY A 255 -14.45 27.65 12.39
C GLY A 255 -14.82 26.55 13.39
N PRO A 256 -14.20 26.56 14.59
CA PRO A 256 -14.29 25.46 15.55
C PRO A 256 -15.70 25.19 16.09
N GLU A 257 -16.58 26.20 16.12
CA GLU A 257 -17.95 26.06 16.63
C GLU A 257 -18.88 25.28 15.67
N ILE A 258 -18.68 25.43 14.37
CA ILE A 258 -19.47 24.74 13.35
C ILE A 258 -18.87 23.35 13.07
N ALA A 259 -17.55 23.22 13.07
CA ALA A 259 -16.86 21.94 12.92
C ALA A 259 -17.13 20.95 14.09
N ALA A 260 -17.37 21.45 15.31
CA ALA A 260 -17.74 20.63 16.46
C ALA A 260 -19.22 20.21 16.46
N ASN A 261 -20.06 20.83 15.63
CA ASN A 261 -21.49 20.55 15.58
C ASN A 261 -21.81 19.54 14.48
N THR A 262 -21.95 18.26 14.83
CA THR A 262 -22.29 17.16 13.92
C THR A 262 -23.63 17.37 13.18
N ASN A 263 -24.49 18.27 13.67
CA ASN A 263 -25.80 18.56 13.08
C ASN A 263 -25.80 19.76 12.13
N ALA A 264 -24.67 20.46 11.96
CA ALA A 264 -24.57 21.57 11.03
C ALA A 264 -24.51 21.05 9.58
N PRO A 265 -25.20 21.70 8.61
CA PRO A 265 -25.08 21.33 7.21
C PRO A 265 -23.65 21.54 6.73
N VAL A 266 -23.09 20.53 6.06
CA VAL A 266 -21.73 20.57 5.49
C VAL A 266 -21.65 21.72 4.48
N LEU A 267 -20.77 22.69 4.74
CA LEU A 267 -20.51 23.81 3.84
C LEU A 267 -19.70 23.32 2.63
N VAL A 268 -20.41 23.01 1.53
CA VAL A 268 -19.85 22.40 0.31
C VAL A 268 -18.64 23.16 -0.24
N ASN A 269 -18.63 24.50 -0.20
CA ASN A 269 -17.51 25.30 -0.72
C ASN A 269 -16.24 25.15 0.13
N GLU A 270 -16.38 25.13 1.46
CA GLU A 270 -15.24 24.96 2.39
C GLU A 270 -14.72 23.52 2.38
N SER A 271 -15.62 22.53 2.24
CA SER A 271 -15.24 21.13 2.02
C SER A 271 -14.43 20.96 0.75
N VAL A 272 -14.83 21.58 -0.36
CA VAL A 272 -14.07 21.55 -1.63
C VAL A 272 -12.65 22.05 -1.42
N GLU A 273 -12.45 23.14 -0.69
CA GLU A 273 -11.09 23.67 -0.42
C GLU A 273 -10.26 22.75 0.46
N ALA A 274 -10.84 22.16 1.51
CA ALA A 274 -10.15 21.19 2.36
C ALA A 274 -9.71 19.95 1.55
N TRP A 275 -10.55 19.46 0.65
CA TRP A 275 -10.25 18.32 -0.23
C TRP A 275 -9.08 18.58 -1.18
N LYS A 276 -8.85 19.83 -1.62
CA LYS A 276 -7.69 20.17 -2.46
C LYS A 276 -6.37 19.84 -1.77
N TYR A 277 -6.25 20.13 -0.48
CA TYR A 277 -5.04 19.85 0.28
C TYR A 277 -4.77 18.35 0.42
N VAL A 278 -5.82 17.55 0.57
CA VAL A 278 -5.72 16.09 0.63
C VAL A 278 -5.20 15.55 -0.71
N TRP A 279 -5.79 15.96 -1.83
CA TRP A 279 -5.38 15.52 -3.16
C TRP A 279 -3.97 15.97 -3.54
N VAL A 280 -3.55 17.18 -3.15
CA VAL A 280 -2.16 17.64 -3.32
C VAL A 280 -1.19 16.81 -2.48
N ALA A 281 -1.55 16.47 -1.24
CA ALA A 281 -0.74 15.60 -0.39
C ALA A 281 -0.57 14.21 -1.04
N VAL A 282 -1.65 13.61 -1.54
CA VAL A 282 -1.63 12.33 -2.26
C VAL A 282 -0.72 12.42 -3.50
N ALA A 283 -0.86 13.48 -4.31
CA ALA A 283 -0.04 13.69 -5.50
C ALA A 283 1.46 13.83 -5.18
N SER A 284 1.79 14.52 -4.09
CA SER A 284 3.18 14.69 -3.64
C SER A 284 3.81 13.37 -3.19
N LEU A 285 3.06 12.52 -2.48
CA LEU A 285 3.50 11.19 -2.06
C LEU A 285 3.72 10.26 -3.26
N LEU A 286 2.82 10.33 -4.24
CA LEU A 286 2.94 9.61 -5.51
C LEU A 286 4.19 10.04 -6.30
N ALA A 287 4.43 11.35 -6.41
CA ALA A 287 5.60 11.88 -7.10
C ALA A 287 6.90 11.47 -6.38
N ALA A 288 6.95 11.56 -5.05
CA ALA A 288 8.09 11.12 -4.25
C ALA A 288 8.37 9.62 -4.45
N SER A 289 7.32 8.81 -4.54
CA SER A 289 7.43 7.37 -4.81
C SER A 289 7.89 7.08 -6.23
N GLY A 290 7.46 7.88 -7.20
CA GLY A 290 7.95 7.81 -8.58
C GLY A 290 9.45 8.09 -8.66
N VAL A 291 9.95 9.06 -7.88
CA VAL A 291 11.38 9.35 -7.76
C VAL A 291 12.13 8.20 -7.06
N ALA A 292 11.58 7.62 -5.98
CA ALA A 292 12.15 6.45 -5.33
C ALA A 292 12.24 5.25 -6.29
N ALA A 293 11.20 5.03 -7.10
CA ALA A 293 11.15 4.01 -8.13
C ALA A 293 12.21 4.19 -9.23
N CYS A 294 12.66 5.43 -9.49
CA CYS A 294 13.77 5.66 -10.42
C CYS A 294 15.08 5.00 -9.95
N PHE A 295 15.27 4.79 -8.65
CA PHE A 295 16.47 4.16 -8.08
C PHE A 295 16.46 2.63 -8.12
N LEU A 296 15.36 1.98 -8.52
CA LEU A 296 15.32 0.53 -8.74
C LEU A 296 16.45 0.11 -9.68
N LYS A 297 17.15 -1.00 -9.48
CA LYS A 297 18.12 -1.51 -10.48
C LYS A 297 17.37 -2.28 -11.56
N SER A 298 17.81 -2.21 -12.82
CA SER A 298 17.12 -2.92 -13.92
C SER A 298 17.31 -4.44 -13.78
N VAL A 299 16.21 -5.19 -13.69
CA VAL A 299 16.19 -6.66 -13.64
C VAL A 299 15.86 -7.27 -15.02
N ALA A 300 16.03 -6.49 -16.09
CA ALA A 300 15.89 -6.96 -17.48
C ALA A 300 16.55 -8.33 -17.80
N PRO A 301 17.74 -8.69 -17.26
CA PRO A 301 18.33 -10.02 -17.53
C PRO A 301 17.68 -11.20 -16.79
N MET A 302 16.81 -10.98 -15.79
CA MET A 302 16.05 -12.07 -15.14
C MET A 302 14.68 -12.31 -15.80
N MET A 303 14.19 -11.38 -16.62
CA MET A 303 12.99 -11.56 -17.46
C MET A 303 13.33 -12.31 -18.75
N ASN A 304 13.86 -13.53 -18.63
CA ASN A 304 14.07 -14.40 -19.78
C ASN A 304 12.75 -15.09 -20.19
N HIS A 305 12.68 -15.57 -21.44
CA HIS A 305 11.52 -16.32 -21.96
C HIS A 305 11.22 -17.63 -21.20
N HIS A 306 12.13 -18.02 -20.32
CA HIS A 306 12.08 -19.24 -19.54
C HIS A 306 11.85 -18.88 -18.07
N VAL A 307 10.66 -19.14 -17.56
CA VAL A 307 10.42 -19.15 -16.12
C VAL A 307 11.12 -20.41 -15.61
N GLU A 308 12.32 -20.26 -15.05
CA GLU A 308 13.06 -21.39 -14.48
C GLU A 308 12.14 -22.08 -13.45
N SER A 309 11.74 -23.31 -13.77
CA SER A 309 10.96 -24.13 -12.87
C SER A 309 11.83 -24.47 -11.67
N ALA A 310 11.26 -24.48 -10.46
CA ALA A 310 11.96 -24.93 -9.25
C ALA A 310 12.52 -26.38 -9.35
N LEU A 311 12.14 -27.12 -10.39
CA LEU A 311 12.56 -28.49 -10.66
C LEU A 311 13.66 -28.61 -11.73
N GLU A 312 13.99 -27.56 -12.48
CA GLU A 312 15.01 -27.61 -13.53
C GLU A 312 16.44 -27.47 -12.96
N PRO A 313 17.44 -28.14 -13.57
CA PRO A 313 18.84 -27.90 -13.25
C PRO A 313 19.28 -26.57 -13.87
N SER A 314 19.40 -25.52 -13.04
CA SER A 314 19.95 -24.23 -13.45
C SER A 314 21.21 -23.86 -12.66
N LYS A 315 22.05 -23.00 -13.22
CA LYS A 315 23.23 -22.46 -12.53
C LYS A 315 22.87 -21.73 -11.23
N LEU A 316 21.65 -21.18 -11.15
CA LEU A 316 21.10 -20.59 -9.92
C LEU A 316 20.90 -21.67 -8.85
N ARG A 317 20.36 -22.85 -9.21
CA ARG A 317 20.22 -23.97 -8.27
C ARG A 317 21.57 -24.52 -7.79
N GLU A 318 22.57 -24.64 -8.67
CA GLU A 318 23.91 -25.10 -8.26
C GLU A 318 24.61 -24.09 -7.34
N ALA A 319 24.46 -22.78 -7.60
CA ALA A 319 24.93 -21.73 -6.69
C ALA A 319 24.09 -21.60 -5.40
N GLN A 320 22.85 -22.11 -5.39
CA GLN A 320 21.95 -22.15 -4.22
C GLN A 320 22.16 -23.39 -3.34
N LEU A 321 22.79 -24.44 -3.87
CA LEU A 321 23.08 -25.70 -3.15
C LEU A 321 24.54 -25.78 -2.63
N SER A 322 25.43 -24.90 -3.08
CA SER A 322 26.81 -24.73 -2.59
C SER A 322 26.88 -23.73 -1.45
#